data_AF-A0A3B3SWI9-F1
#
_entry.id   AF-A0A3B3SWI9-F1
#
_cell.length_a   1.000
_cell.length_b   1.000
_cell.length_c   1.000
_cell.angle_alpha   90.00
_cell.angle_beta   90.00
_cell.angle_gamma   90.00
#
_symmetry.space_group_name_H-M   'P 1'
#
loop_
_entity.id
_entity.type
_entity.pdbx_description
1 polymer ?
#
loop_
_entity_poly.entity_id
_entity_poly.type
_entity_poly.pdbx_seq_one_letter_code
_entity_poly.pdbx_strand_id
1 'polypeptide(L)'
;MALAALSVYLITLTCAEVYLVHANRHTVHWNSSNINLRGEGYTVQVNVNDYLDIYCPHYNDSQRGGIGEQYVLYMVGYFGYRNCDPQLGFKRWECNRPHAPHAPIKFSEKFQRYSAFSLGYEFLVGKYYYYISTPTSHQGRSCLRLRVYVCCASTTDVDNNIHPTQADYTLRPNIKIHDIDEFSPEVPKLEKSISGSSPSRDRLLLTVASLFLAILFVS
;
A
#
# COMPACT_ATOMS: atom_id res chain seq x y z
N MET A 1 11.57 8.22 44.38
CA MET A 1 10.33 7.40 44.34
C MET A 1 9.29 7.98 43.40
N ALA A 2 8.84 9.24 43.57
CA ALA A 2 7.78 9.83 42.72
C ALA A 2 8.18 10.03 41.24
N LEU A 3 9.41 10.44 40.97
CA LEU A 3 9.90 10.65 39.60
C LEU A 3 10.02 9.34 38.79
N ALA A 4 10.38 8.23 39.44
CA ALA A 4 10.45 6.92 38.82
C ALA A 4 9.04 6.40 38.45
N ALA A 5 8.04 6.64 39.30
CA ALA A 5 6.65 6.26 39.02
C ALA A 5 6.06 7.07 37.85
N LEU A 6 6.36 8.38 37.77
CA LEU A 6 5.97 9.25 36.66
C LEU A 6 6.63 8.85 35.33
N SER A 7 7.92 8.49 35.38
CA SER A 7 8.66 7.98 34.23
C SER A 7 8.07 6.68 33.69
N VAL A 8 7.80 5.70 34.56
CA VAL A 8 7.18 4.43 34.17
C VAL A 8 5.78 4.65 33.58
N TYR A 9 4.99 5.56 34.16
CA TYR A 9 3.66 5.91 33.66
C TYR A 9 3.70 6.52 32.25
N LEU A 10 4.61 7.47 32.00
CA LEU A 10 4.83 8.07 30.68
C LEU A 10 5.31 7.05 29.64
N ILE A 11 6.19 6.12 30.04
CA ILE A 11 6.64 5.03 29.16
C ILE A 11 5.46 4.11 28.82
N THR A 12 4.60 3.74 29.78
CA THR A 12 3.43 2.90 29.49
C THR A 12 2.40 3.58 28.59
N LEU A 13 2.15 4.87 28.76
CA LEU A 13 1.23 5.66 27.92
C LEU A 13 1.74 5.78 26.48
N THR A 14 3.03 6.10 26.31
CA THR A 14 3.63 6.16 24.97
C THR A 14 3.76 4.80 24.32
N CYS A 15 3.97 3.73 25.09
CA CYS A 15 3.98 2.37 24.56
C CYS A 15 2.58 1.95 24.07
N ALA A 16 1.53 2.23 24.85
CA ALA A 16 0.14 1.92 24.49
C ALA A 16 -0.33 2.67 23.22
N GLU A 17 0.01 3.94 23.08
CA GLU A 17 -0.27 4.75 21.88
C GLU A 17 0.47 4.22 20.63
N VAL A 18 1.70 3.72 20.79
CA VAL A 18 2.52 3.21 19.68
C VAL A 18 2.03 1.85 19.18
N TYR A 19 1.42 1.01 20.03
CA TYR A 19 0.86 -0.27 19.62
C TYR A 19 -0.40 -0.14 18.75
N LEU A 20 -1.10 1.00 18.78
CA LEU A 20 -2.36 1.18 18.06
C LEU A 20 -2.21 1.67 16.61
N VAL A 21 -1.01 2.08 16.18
CA VAL A 21 -0.77 2.68 14.85
C VAL A 21 0.25 1.88 14.04
N HIS A 22 0.08 0.56 13.96
CA HIS A 22 0.87 -0.26 13.04
C HIS A 22 0.00 -0.84 11.92
N ALA A 23 0.22 -0.34 10.71
CA ALA A 23 -0.29 -0.97 9.50
C ALA A 23 0.37 -2.34 9.32
N ASN A 24 -0.43 -3.40 9.15
CA ASN A 24 0.12 -4.73 8.94
C ASN A 24 0.72 -4.85 7.54
N ARG A 25 1.72 -5.73 7.40
CA ARG A 25 2.39 -6.01 6.13
C ARG A 25 2.13 -7.46 5.72
N HIS A 26 1.60 -7.63 4.53
CA HIS A 26 1.34 -8.92 3.91
C HIS A 26 2.39 -9.18 2.83
N THR A 27 3.02 -10.34 2.83
CA THR A 27 4.13 -10.63 1.90
C THR A 27 3.76 -11.72 0.91
N VAL A 28 3.99 -11.48 -0.38
CA VAL A 28 3.77 -12.47 -1.45
C VAL A 28 5.02 -12.60 -2.30
N HIS A 29 5.54 -13.82 -2.41
CA HIS A 29 6.65 -14.14 -3.32
C HIS A 29 6.09 -14.49 -4.70
N TRP A 30 6.41 -13.65 -5.69
CA TRP A 30 5.80 -13.70 -7.01
C TRP A 30 6.66 -14.45 -8.02
N ASN A 31 6.62 -15.79 -7.98
CA ASN A 31 7.37 -16.66 -8.88
C ASN A 31 6.54 -17.89 -9.27
N SER A 32 6.97 -18.61 -10.31
CA SER A 32 6.25 -19.80 -10.79
C SER A 32 6.31 -21.00 -9.83
N SER A 33 7.29 -21.02 -8.92
CA SER A 33 7.44 -22.08 -7.92
C SER A 33 6.40 -21.97 -6.80
N ASN A 34 5.81 -20.78 -6.60
CA ASN A 34 4.70 -20.57 -5.68
C ASN A 34 3.39 -21.12 -6.28
N ILE A 35 3.02 -22.33 -5.87
CA ILE A 35 1.84 -23.05 -6.38
C ILE A 35 0.53 -22.27 -6.20
N ASN A 36 0.43 -21.41 -5.18
CA ASN A 36 -0.78 -20.65 -4.90
C ASN A 36 -1.09 -19.66 -6.03
N LEU A 37 -0.06 -19.12 -6.68
CA LEU A 37 -0.21 -18.13 -7.74
C LEU A 37 -0.58 -18.75 -9.10
N ARG A 38 -0.36 -20.05 -9.29
CA ARG A 38 -0.67 -20.76 -10.54
C ARG A 38 -2.15 -21.11 -10.67
N GLY A 39 -2.83 -21.30 -9.55
CA GLY A 39 -4.23 -21.70 -9.49
C GLY A 39 -5.21 -20.53 -9.53
N GLU A 40 -6.49 -20.86 -9.41
CA GLU A 40 -7.53 -19.89 -9.02
C GLU A 40 -7.71 -19.92 -7.52
N GLY A 41 -7.96 -18.75 -6.92
CA GLY A 41 -8.49 -18.67 -5.55
C GLY A 41 -7.49 -18.26 -4.48
N TYR A 42 -6.20 -18.10 -4.80
CA TYR A 42 -5.27 -17.52 -3.85
C TYR A 42 -5.68 -16.09 -3.50
N THR A 43 -6.03 -15.92 -2.22
CA THR A 43 -6.63 -14.69 -1.71
C THR A 43 -5.87 -14.21 -0.49
N VAL A 44 -5.46 -12.95 -0.50
CA VAL A 44 -4.90 -12.28 0.66
C VAL A 44 -5.95 -11.31 1.20
N GLN A 45 -6.25 -11.40 2.49
CA GLN A 45 -7.15 -10.46 3.16
C GLN A 45 -6.31 -9.36 3.81
N VAL A 46 -6.68 -8.11 3.56
CA VAL A 46 -5.99 -6.92 4.08
C VAL A 46 -6.99 -5.96 4.72
N ASN A 47 -6.54 -5.17 5.69
CA ASN A 47 -7.30 -4.05 6.23
C ASN A 47 -7.01 -2.76 5.46
N VAL A 48 -7.86 -1.75 5.64
CA VAL A 48 -7.52 -0.39 5.20
C VAL A 48 -6.25 0.05 5.93
N ASN A 49 -5.36 0.72 5.21
CA ASN A 49 -4.01 1.17 5.61
C ASN A 49 -2.94 0.09 5.70
N ASP A 50 -3.27 -1.20 5.56
CA ASP A 50 -2.27 -2.26 5.45
C ASP A 50 -1.45 -2.14 4.16
N TYR A 51 -0.33 -2.85 4.13
CA TYR A 51 0.56 -2.96 2.98
C TYR A 51 0.61 -4.38 2.43
N LEU A 52 0.67 -4.51 1.12
CA LEU A 52 1.04 -5.74 0.42
C LEU A 52 2.42 -5.54 -0.22
N ASP A 53 3.40 -6.29 0.28
CA ASP A 53 4.75 -6.36 -0.24
C ASP A 53 4.85 -7.57 -1.20
N ILE A 54 4.96 -7.30 -2.50
CA ILE A 54 5.17 -8.31 -3.55
C ILE A 54 6.66 -8.38 -3.88
N TYR A 55 7.28 -9.52 -3.62
CA TYR A 55 8.69 -9.79 -3.92
C TYR A 55 8.84 -10.39 -5.31
N CYS A 56 9.66 -9.75 -6.14
CA CYS A 56 10.05 -10.26 -7.44
C CYS A 56 10.94 -11.51 -7.31
N PRO A 57 10.98 -12.39 -8.32
CA PRO A 57 11.95 -13.48 -8.39
C PRO A 57 13.38 -12.94 -8.31
N HIS A 58 14.21 -13.58 -7.49
CA HIS A 58 15.61 -13.22 -7.32
C HIS A 58 16.47 -14.47 -7.40
N TYR A 59 17.55 -14.39 -8.17
CA TYR A 59 18.45 -15.50 -8.46
C TYR A 59 19.90 -15.04 -8.27
N ASN A 60 20.71 -15.88 -7.63
CA ASN A 60 22.12 -15.61 -7.43
C ASN A 60 22.89 -15.65 -8.76
N ASP A 61 23.92 -14.81 -8.90
CA ASP A 61 24.78 -14.72 -10.08
C ASP A 61 25.57 -16.00 -10.40
N SER A 62 25.62 -16.94 -9.45
CA SER A 62 26.27 -18.24 -9.63
C SER A 62 25.52 -19.16 -10.60
N GLN A 63 24.21 -18.92 -10.83
CA GLN A 63 23.41 -19.64 -11.82
C GLN A 63 23.58 -18.99 -13.21
N ARG A 64 24.81 -18.95 -13.72
CA ARG A 64 25.10 -18.44 -15.07
C ARG A 64 24.57 -19.42 -16.11
N GLY A 65 23.39 -19.12 -16.66
CA GLY A 65 22.85 -19.85 -17.81
C GLY A 65 21.32 -19.81 -17.94
N GLY A 66 20.59 -19.56 -16.86
CA GLY A 66 19.14 -19.41 -16.88
C GLY A 66 18.73 -17.94 -17.00
N ILE A 67 17.90 -17.60 -17.99
CA ILE A 67 17.16 -16.32 -17.97
C ILE A 67 16.21 -16.41 -16.77
N GLY A 68 16.58 -15.78 -15.66
CA GLY A 68 15.74 -15.71 -14.46
C GLY A 68 14.34 -15.20 -14.80
N GLU A 69 13.34 -15.65 -14.06
CA GLU A 69 11.94 -15.30 -14.35
C GLU A 69 11.73 -13.79 -14.25
N GLN A 70 11.09 -13.23 -15.29
CA GLN A 70 10.74 -11.83 -15.36
C GLN A 70 9.26 -11.69 -15.66
N TYR A 71 8.63 -10.74 -14.98
CA TYR A 71 7.18 -10.55 -15.01
C TYR A 71 6.82 -9.07 -15.08
N VAL A 72 5.73 -8.77 -15.79
CA VAL A 72 5.05 -7.47 -15.68
C VAL A 72 3.77 -7.68 -14.87
N LEU A 73 3.60 -6.89 -13.82
CA LEU A 73 2.46 -6.97 -12.90
C LEU A 73 1.40 -5.97 -13.34
N TYR A 74 0.15 -6.44 -13.42
CA TYR A 74 -1.01 -5.65 -13.79
C TYR A 74 -2.07 -5.72 -12.69
N MET A 75 -2.75 -4.59 -12.49
CA MET A 75 -3.99 -4.55 -11.73
C MET A 75 -5.15 -4.55 -12.72
N VAL A 76 -6.02 -5.55 -12.62
CA VAL A 76 -7.06 -5.85 -13.62
C VAL A 76 -8.44 -5.96 -12.97
N GLY A 77 -9.48 -5.87 -13.80
CA GLY A 77 -10.83 -6.24 -13.40
C GLY A 77 -11.01 -7.76 -13.24
N TYR A 78 -12.18 -8.18 -12.75
CA TYR A 78 -12.52 -9.59 -12.57
C TYR A 78 -12.38 -10.42 -13.86
N PHE A 79 -12.84 -9.90 -14.99
CA PHE A 79 -12.71 -10.57 -16.29
C PHE A 79 -11.24 -10.73 -16.71
N GLY A 80 -10.41 -9.71 -16.52
CA GLY A 80 -8.96 -9.78 -16.77
C GLY A 80 -8.28 -10.82 -15.89
N TYR A 81 -8.69 -10.96 -14.63
CA TYR A 81 -8.18 -11.99 -13.72
C TYR A 81 -8.56 -13.42 -14.14
N ARG A 82 -9.81 -13.62 -14.60
CA ARG A 82 -10.28 -14.93 -15.06
C ARG A 82 -9.59 -15.38 -16.34
N ASN A 83 -9.41 -14.46 -17.28
CA ASN A 83 -8.87 -14.76 -18.60
C ASN A 83 -7.36 -14.52 -18.70
N CYS A 84 -6.75 -14.01 -17.64
CA CYS A 84 -5.35 -13.57 -17.61
C CYS A 84 -5.00 -12.59 -18.73
N ASP A 85 -5.90 -11.64 -18.97
CA ASP A 85 -5.74 -10.62 -20.00
C ASP A 85 -5.22 -9.31 -19.40
N PRO A 86 -3.96 -8.90 -19.67
CA PRO A 86 -3.39 -7.66 -19.16
C PRO A 86 -3.99 -6.41 -19.82
N GLN A 87 -4.73 -6.53 -20.93
CA GLN A 87 -5.37 -5.39 -21.60
C GLN A 87 -6.60 -4.88 -20.82
N LEU A 88 -7.16 -5.69 -19.92
CA LEU A 88 -8.32 -5.35 -19.09
C LEU A 88 -7.92 -4.70 -17.75
N GLY A 89 -6.83 -3.95 -17.76
CA GLY A 89 -6.30 -3.25 -16.59
C GLY A 89 -5.11 -2.37 -16.95
N PHE A 90 -4.32 -2.06 -15.94
CA PHE A 90 -3.15 -1.20 -16.09
C PHE A 90 -1.92 -1.81 -15.43
N LYS A 91 -0.76 -1.51 -16.01
CA LYS A 91 0.53 -1.92 -15.51
C LYS A 91 0.80 -1.27 -14.16
N ARG A 92 1.15 -2.08 -13.15
CA ARG A 92 1.45 -1.62 -11.78
C ARG A 92 2.92 -1.67 -11.45
N TRP A 93 3.64 -2.70 -11.93
CA TRP A 93 5.06 -2.91 -11.63
C TRP A 93 5.76 -3.79 -12.67
N GLU A 94 7.09 -3.77 -12.71
CA GLU A 94 7.91 -4.69 -13.51
C GLU A 94 8.98 -5.38 -12.66
N CYS A 95 8.98 -6.70 -12.69
CA CYS A 95 10.05 -7.54 -12.18
C CYS A 95 11.02 -7.87 -13.32
N ASN A 96 11.90 -6.93 -13.67
CA ASN A 96 12.84 -7.03 -14.80
C ASN A 96 14.31 -7.22 -14.38
N ARG A 97 14.60 -7.27 -13.09
CA ARG A 97 15.96 -7.40 -12.53
C ARG A 97 16.07 -8.62 -11.61
N PRO A 98 16.16 -9.84 -12.18
CA PRO A 98 16.26 -11.08 -11.40
C PRO A 98 17.60 -11.21 -10.64
N HIS A 99 18.64 -10.53 -11.09
CA HIS A 99 19.99 -10.58 -10.50
C HIS A 99 20.34 -9.27 -9.78
N ALA A 100 19.40 -8.73 -9.01
CA ALA A 100 19.65 -7.52 -8.23
C ALA A 100 20.77 -7.76 -7.20
N PRO A 101 21.75 -6.83 -7.03
CA PRO A 101 23.01 -7.09 -6.33
C PRO A 101 22.91 -7.24 -4.80
N HIS A 102 21.79 -6.85 -4.19
CA HIS A 102 21.67 -6.82 -2.73
C HIS A 102 20.53 -7.67 -2.19
N ALA A 103 19.32 -7.51 -2.72
CA ALA A 103 18.14 -8.18 -2.22
C ALA A 103 17.08 -8.29 -3.33
N PRO A 104 16.11 -9.20 -3.18
CA PRO A 104 14.94 -9.24 -4.04
C PRO A 104 14.24 -7.88 -4.07
N ILE A 105 13.95 -7.39 -5.27
CA ILE A 105 13.18 -6.15 -5.45
C ILE A 105 11.76 -6.40 -4.96
N LYS A 106 11.22 -5.44 -4.22
CA LYS A 106 9.82 -5.48 -3.77
C LYS A 106 9.03 -4.29 -4.27
N PHE A 107 7.80 -4.58 -4.65
CA PHE A 107 6.74 -3.60 -4.87
C PHE A 107 5.84 -3.58 -3.63
N SER A 108 5.56 -2.39 -3.11
CA SER A 108 4.68 -2.21 -1.95
C SER A 108 3.43 -1.44 -2.37
N GLU A 109 2.27 -2.07 -2.19
CA GLU A 109 0.97 -1.41 -2.33
C GLU A 109 0.41 -1.09 -0.95
N LYS A 110 -0.13 0.12 -0.77
CA LYS A 110 -0.85 0.50 0.45
C LYS A 110 -2.34 0.55 0.17
N PHE A 111 -3.14 -0.15 0.97
CA PHE A 111 -4.59 -0.20 0.82
C PHE A 111 -5.26 0.99 1.49
N GLN A 112 -5.03 2.17 0.95
CA GLN A 112 -5.59 3.42 1.48
C GLN A 112 -6.88 3.82 0.75
N ARG A 113 -7.79 4.48 1.48
CA ARG A 113 -9.05 4.97 0.94
C ARG A 113 -8.89 6.20 0.04
N TYR A 114 -7.91 7.04 0.34
CA TYR A 114 -7.63 8.27 -0.38
C TYR A 114 -6.18 8.27 -0.82
N SER A 115 -5.96 8.48 -2.12
CA SER A 115 -4.61 8.55 -2.67
C SER A 115 -4.15 10.01 -2.73
N ALA A 116 -2.97 10.30 -2.18
CA ALA A 116 -2.31 11.59 -2.35
C ALA A 116 -1.71 11.78 -3.77
N PHE A 117 -1.64 10.71 -4.57
CA PHE A 117 -1.14 10.74 -5.94
C PHE A 117 -2.31 10.73 -6.92
N SER A 118 -2.27 11.60 -7.93
CA SER A 118 -3.34 11.74 -8.93
C SER A 118 -3.57 10.49 -9.78
N LEU A 119 -2.55 9.64 -9.95
CA LEU A 119 -2.66 8.33 -10.60
C LEU A 119 -2.59 7.17 -9.59
N GLY A 120 -2.68 7.48 -8.29
CA GLY A 120 -2.69 6.45 -7.26
C GLY A 120 -4.07 5.82 -7.16
N TYR A 121 -4.09 4.57 -6.70
CA TYR A 121 -5.31 3.78 -6.66
C TYR A 121 -5.97 3.89 -5.28
N GLU A 122 -7.30 3.91 -5.26
CA GLU A 122 -8.11 4.01 -4.05
C GLU A 122 -8.81 2.69 -3.75
N PHE A 123 -8.72 2.25 -2.49
CA PHE A 123 -9.23 0.96 -2.06
C PHE A 123 -10.45 1.11 -1.16
N LEU A 124 -11.49 0.37 -1.49
CA LEU A 124 -12.78 0.37 -0.82
C LEU A 124 -12.94 -0.90 0.01
N VAL A 125 -13.52 -0.72 1.18
CA VAL A 125 -13.89 -1.79 2.11
C VAL A 125 -14.91 -2.72 1.47
N GLY A 126 -14.79 -4.02 1.71
CA GLY A 126 -15.66 -5.06 1.17
C GLY A 126 -15.47 -5.36 -0.31
N LYS A 127 -14.40 -4.84 -0.95
CA LYS A 127 -14.11 -5.07 -2.36
C LYS A 127 -12.94 -6.03 -2.59
N TYR A 128 -13.00 -6.71 -3.73
CA TYR A 128 -11.93 -7.54 -4.24
C TYR A 128 -11.15 -6.80 -5.31
N TYR A 129 -9.84 -6.90 -5.23
CA TYR A 129 -8.87 -6.35 -6.17
C TYR A 129 -8.04 -7.48 -6.75
N TYR A 130 -7.72 -7.41 -8.04
CA TYR A 130 -7.12 -8.52 -8.75
C TYR A 130 -5.80 -8.11 -9.38
N TYR A 131 -4.78 -8.91 -9.13
CA TYR A 131 -3.45 -8.76 -9.69
C TYR A 131 -3.15 -9.97 -10.56
N ILE A 132 -2.59 -9.72 -11.73
CA ILE A 132 -2.06 -10.76 -12.61
C ILE A 132 -0.66 -10.39 -13.06
N SER A 133 0.11 -11.37 -13.51
CA SER A 133 1.35 -11.10 -14.22
C SER A 133 1.50 -11.92 -15.48
N THR A 134 2.08 -11.30 -16.49
CA THR A 134 2.52 -11.99 -17.70
C THR A 134 4.05 -12.09 -17.72
N PRO A 135 4.61 -13.21 -18.20
CA PRO A 135 6.05 -13.34 -18.35
C PRO A 135 6.55 -12.38 -19.44
N THR A 136 7.69 -11.74 -19.23
CA THR A 136 8.30 -10.84 -20.23
C THR A 136 8.84 -11.61 -21.44
N SER A 137 9.24 -12.86 -21.22
CA SER A 137 9.63 -13.77 -22.30
C SER A 137 8.40 -14.56 -22.75
N HIS A 138 8.14 -14.62 -24.06
CA HIS A 138 7.01 -15.32 -24.71
C HIS A 138 7.08 -16.86 -24.59
N GLN A 139 7.59 -17.41 -23.48
CA GLN A 139 7.78 -18.84 -23.23
C GLN A 139 6.47 -19.61 -22.95
N GLY A 140 5.30 -19.10 -23.33
CA GLY A 140 4.03 -19.81 -23.15
C GLY A 140 3.68 -20.16 -21.69
N ARG A 141 4.28 -19.48 -20.71
CA ARG A 141 4.02 -19.74 -19.29
C ARG A 141 2.63 -19.23 -18.91
N SER A 142 1.90 -20.01 -18.11
CA SER A 142 0.64 -19.59 -17.50
C SER A 142 0.86 -18.32 -16.66
N CYS A 143 -0.09 -17.38 -16.74
CA CYS A 143 -0.13 -16.22 -15.86
C CYS A 143 -0.08 -16.63 -14.38
N LEU A 144 0.50 -15.76 -13.56
CA LEU A 144 0.37 -15.82 -12.12
C LEU A 144 -0.72 -14.84 -11.70
N ARG A 145 -1.52 -15.18 -10.69
CA ARG A 145 -2.64 -14.33 -10.27
C ARG A 145 -2.90 -14.38 -8.78
N LEU A 146 -3.37 -13.24 -8.25
CA LEU A 146 -3.67 -13.01 -6.85
C LEU A 146 -4.97 -12.21 -6.73
N ARG A 147 -5.82 -12.62 -5.81
CA ARG A 147 -6.97 -11.84 -5.35
C ARG A 147 -6.66 -11.20 -4.00
N VAL A 148 -7.02 -9.95 -3.82
CA VAL A 148 -6.90 -9.25 -2.55
C VAL A 148 -8.28 -8.81 -2.09
N TYR A 149 -8.67 -9.18 -0.88
CA TYR A 149 -9.92 -8.76 -0.27
C TYR A 149 -9.64 -7.68 0.78
N VAL A 150 -10.21 -6.50 0.60
CA VAL A 150 -10.10 -5.41 1.56
C VAL A 150 -11.28 -5.53 2.52
N CYS A 151 -11.01 -5.94 3.76
CA CYS A 151 -12.07 -6.36 4.67
C CYS A 151 -12.57 -5.25 5.59
N CYS A 152 -11.75 -4.75 6.50
CA CYS A 152 -12.16 -3.90 7.60
C CYS A 152 -11.43 -2.55 7.58
N ALA A 153 -12.10 -1.52 8.09
CA ALA A 153 -11.41 -0.31 8.50
C ALA A 153 -10.42 -0.65 9.62
N SER A 154 -9.25 0.00 9.62
CA SER A 154 -8.36 -0.08 10.77
C SER A 154 -9.13 0.37 12.02
N THR A 155 -8.87 -0.24 13.18
CA THR A 155 -9.55 0.05 14.46
C THR A 155 -9.48 1.54 14.86
N THR A 156 -8.60 2.32 14.24
CA THR A 156 -8.45 3.77 14.38
C THR A 156 -9.47 4.62 13.61
N ASP A 157 -10.13 4.08 12.57
CA ASP A 157 -11.12 4.82 11.75
C ASP A 157 -12.55 4.71 12.28
N VAL A 158 -12.77 3.88 13.29
CA VAL A 158 -14.10 3.65 13.89
C VAL A 158 -14.52 4.83 14.78
N ASP A 159 -13.57 5.63 15.27
CA ASP A 159 -13.86 6.76 16.17
C ASP A 159 -14.30 8.05 15.43
N ASN A 160 -14.12 8.11 14.11
CA ASN A 160 -14.50 9.29 13.29
C ASN A 160 -15.87 9.17 12.61
N ASN A 161 -16.59 8.06 12.78
CA ASN A 161 -17.86 7.80 12.08
C ASN A 161 -19.08 7.73 13.02
N ILE A 162 -19.28 8.77 13.82
CA ILE A 162 -20.61 9.09 14.38
C ILE A 162 -21.03 10.49 13.93
N HIS A 163 -21.14 10.69 12.61
CA HIS A 163 -22.14 11.61 12.08
C HIS A 163 -22.45 11.25 10.61
N PRO A 164 -23.65 10.73 10.30
CA PRO A 164 -24.10 10.65 8.92
C PRO A 164 -24.51 12.06 8.49
N THR A 165 -23.57 12.88 8.02
CA THR A 165 -23.94 14.10 7.29
C THR A 165 -24.53 13.65 5.96
N GLN A 166 -25.84 13.54 5.93
CA GLN A 166 -26.64 13.34 4.73
C GLN A 166 -26.26 14.41 3.71
N ALA A 167 -25.63 14.00 2.60
CA ALA A 167 -25.39 14.88 1.48
C ALA A 167 -26.76 15.20 0.85
N ASP A 168 -27.28 16.38 1.15
CA ASP A 168 -28.55 16.88 0.64
C ASP A 168 -28.35 17.30 -0.83
N TYR A 169 -28.53 16.36 -1.76
CA TYR A 169 -28.56 16.66 -3.18
C TYR A 169 -29.92 17.27 -3.53
N THR A 170 -30.10 18.55 -3.25
CA THR A 170 -31.24 19.29 -3.81
C THR A 170 -30.94 19.68 -5.25
N LEU A 171 -31.20 18.76 -6.18
CA LEU A 171 -31.37 19.10 -7.59
C LEU A 171 -32.66 19.91 -7.74
N ARG A 172 -32.53 21.25 -7.87
CA ARG A 172 -33.62 22.12 -8.32
C ARG A 172 -33.57 22.25 -9.85
N PRO A 173 -34.66 21.96 -10.59
CA PRO A 173 -34.64 21.98 -12.05
C PRO A 173 -35.06 23.34 -12.58
N ASN A 174 -34.10 24.17 -13.03
CA ASN A 174 -34.22 25.12 -14.15
C ASN A 174 -33.10 26.18 -14.09
N ILE A 175 -31.97 25.91 -14.73
CA ILE A 175 -31.11 26.98 -15.27
C ILE A 175 -30.68 26.54 -16.68
N LYS A 176 -31.13 27.32 -17.67
CA LYS A 176 -30.70 27.24 -19.06
C LYS A 176 -29.28 27.80 -19.14
N ILE A 177 -28.37 27.00 -19.68
CA ILE A 177 -26.97 27.34 -19.96
C ILE A 177 -26.98 28.47 -21.00
N HIS A 178 -26.54 29.68 -20.64
CA HIS A 178 -25.97 30.69 -21.54
C HIS A 178 -24.93 31.50 -20.74
N ASP A 179 -23.89 31.92 -21.47
CA ASP A 179 -22.73 32.74 -21.10
C ASP A 179 -21.61 32.08 -20.28
N ILE A 180 -20.69 31.52 -21.07
CA ILE A 180 -19.26 31.44 -20.77
C ILE A 180 -18.71 32.83 -21.02
N ASP A 181 -18.35 33.54 -19.96
CA ASP A 181 -17.15 34.39 -19.83
C ASP A 181 -17.22 35.06 -18.46
N GLU A 182 -16.06 35.29 -17.84
CA GLU A 182 -15.92 35.97 -16.54
C GLU A 182 -16.04 35.08 -15.27
N PHE A 183 -15.09 34.18 -15.07
CA PHE A 183 -14.56 33.97 -13.72
C PHE A 183 -13.13 33.43 -13.79
N SER A 184 -12.15 34.30 -13.54
CA SER A 184 -10.77 33.92 -13.24
C SER A 184 -10.66 33.71 -11.73
N PRO A 185 -10.49 32.47 -11.22
CA PRO A 185 -10.11 32.28 -9.84
C PRO A 185 -8.59 32.38 -9.75
N GLU A 186 -8.12 33.42 -9.08
CA GLU A 186 -6.72 33.59 -8.70
C GLU A 186 -6.28 32.38 -7.87
N VAL A 187 -5.34 31.60 -8.43
CA VAL A 187 -4.91 30.31 -7.87
C VAL A 187 -4.15 30.54 -6.56
N PRO A 188 -4.57 29.95 -5.42
CA PRO A 188 -3.79 30.02 -4.19
C PRO A 188 -2.44 29.32 -4.38
N LYS A 189 -1.36 30.00 -4.03
CA LYS A 189 0.02 29.54 -4.19
C LYS A 189 0.25 28.27 -3.36
N LEU A 190 0.56 27.17 -4.05
CA LEU A 190 0.84 25.86 -3.45
C LEU A 190 2.14 25.93 -2.63
N GLU A 191 2.05 25.84 -1.31
CA GLU A 191 3.22 25.57 -0.48
C GLU A 191 3.72 24.15 -0.74
N LYS A 192 5.05 24.04 -0.86
CA LYS A 192 5.76 22.85 -1.30
C LYS A 192 5.57 21.72 -0.28
N SER A 193 4.89 20.64 -0.67
CA SER A 193 4.79 19.46 0.18
C SER A 193 6.16 18.77 0.30
N ILE A 194 6.54 18.54 1.55
CA ILE A 194 7.79 17.93 1.97
C ILE A 194 7.80 16.46 1.52
N SER A 195 8.92 16.06 0.92
CA SER A 195 9.26 14.68 0.57
C SER A 195 9.01 13.76 1.77
N GLY A 196 8.10 12.80 1.60
CA GLY A 196 7.87 11.75 2.59
C GLY A 196 9.09 10.84 2.69
N SER A 197 9.96 11.11 3.65
CA SER A 197 11.00 10.17 4.07
C SER A 197 10.35 9.01 4.82
N SER A 198 10.81 7.80 4.49
CA SER A 198 10.42 6.55 5.13
C SER A 198 10.70 6.62 6.65
N PRO A 199 9.69 6.40 7.53
CA PRO A 199 9.83 6.69 8.97
C PRO A 199 10.57 5.58 9.76
N SER A 200 11.13 4.56 9.12
CA SER A 200 11.64 3.39 9.84
C SER A 200 13.00 3.58 10.54
N ARG A 201 13.84 4.51 10.06
CA ARG A 201 15.20 4.72 10.61
C ARG A 201 15.28 5.86 11.62
N ASP A 202 14.55 6.94 11.39
CA ASP A 202 14.59 8.12 12.27
C ASP A 202 13.90 7.86 13.62
N ARG A 203 12.87 6.99 13.64
CA ARG A 203 12.18 6.62 14.88
C ARG A 203 12.96 5.67 15.78
N LEU A 204 13.86 4.84 15.23
CA LEU A 204 14.76 4.00 16.02
C LEU A 204 15.81 4.85 16.76
N LEU A 205 16.30 5.92 16.12
CA LEU A 205 17.22 6.85 16.76
C LEU A 205 16.53 7.66 17.85
N LEU A 206 15.27 8.07 17.64
CA LEU A 206 14.46 8.75 18.66
C LEU A 206 14.13 7.88 19.86
N THR A 207 13.82 6.59 19.68
CA THR A 207 13.58 5.65 20.79
C THR A 207 14.86 5.31 21.55
N VAL A 208 15.99 5.16 20.86
CA VAL A 208 17.28 4.98 21.53
C VAL A 208 17.70 6.24 22.30
N ALA A 209 17.48 7.43 21.73
CA ALA A 209 17.78 8.70 22.38
C ALA A 209 16.90 8.94 23.62
N SER A 210 15.60 8.60 23.57
CA SER A 210 14.71 8.73 24.72
C SER A 210 15.02 7.72 25.83
N LEU A 211 15.42 6.49 25.48
CA LEU A 211 15.94 5.50 26.42
C LEU A 211 17.25 5.97 27.08
N PHE A 212 18.16 6.56 26.32
CA PHE A 212 19.41 7.13 26.86
C PHE A 212 19.16 8.32 27.81
N LEU A 213 18.24 9.23 27.46
CA LEU A 213 17.85 10.33 28.33
C LEU A 213 17.18 9.82 29.61
N ALA A 214 16.32 8.81 29.54
CA ALA A 214 15.70 8.21 30.71
C ALA A 214 16.74 7.57 31.67
N ILE A 215 17.80 6.97 31.14
CA ILE A 215 18.90 6.41 31.96
C ILE A 215 19.72 7.51 32.64
N LEU A 216 19.95 8.64 31.94
CA LEU A 216 20.68 9.80 32.48
C LEU A 216 19.91 10.55 33.58
N PHE A 217 18.57 10.54 33.55
CA PHE A 217 17.74 11.13 34.61
C PHE A 217 17.53 10.22 35.84
N VAL A 218 17.94 8.95 35.75
CA VAL A 218 17.83 7.94 36.83
C VAL A 218 19.17 7.71 37.54
N SER A 219 20.30 8.15 36.96
CA SER A 219 21.62 8.17 37.61
C SER A 219 21.86 9.48 38.37
#